data_AF-A0AAX1XLA1-F1
#
_entry.id   AF-A0AAX1XLA1-F1
#
_cell.length_a   1.000
_cell.length_b   1.000
_cell.length_c   1.000
_cell.angle_alpha   90.00
_cell.angle_beta   90.00
_cell.angle_gamma   90.00
#
_symmetry.space_group_name_H-M   'P 1'
#
loop_
_entity.id
_entity.type
_entity.pdbx_description
1 polymer ?
#
loop_
_entity_poly.entity_id
_entity_poly.type
_entity_poly.pdbx_seq_one_letter_code
_entity_poly.pdbx_strand_id
1 'polypeptide(L)'
;MFGIFKRKTKIQSIAQEVPSVLLRLFGDKDTYTPKEIDQALQALGYDKSKDLSHYQYAYGMFANESSYEQLGLTDELGNYGHFQREVGKMLLNTPEPIDMHIYFEIARQHQKAGLSLTHQEVSESDGV
;
A
#
# COMPACT_ATOMS: atom_id res chain seq x y z
N MET A 1 -21.24 11.08 0.54
CA MET A 1 -20.83 9.74 1.02
C MET A 1 -19.87 8.98 0.08
N PHE A 2 -19.43 9.52 -1.07
CA PHE A 2 -18.55 8.81 -2.03
C PHE A 2 -17.03 8.87 -1.74
N GLY A 3 -16.56 9.65 -0.76
CA GLY A 3 -15.12 9.86 -0.52
C GLY A 3 -14.42 8.72 0.25
N ILE A 4 -15.11 8.10 1.21
CA ILE A 4 -14.53 7.11 2.13
C ILE A 4 -14.22 5.79 1.40
N PHE A 5 -15.12 5.35 0.51
CA PHE A 5 -14.92 4.14 -0.28
C PHE A 5 -13.71 4.24 -1.20
N LYS A 6 -13.54 5.38 -1.89
CA LYS A 6 -12.36 5.63 -2.74
C LYS A 6 -11.07 5.63 -1.95
N ARG A 7 -11.07 6.22 -0.73
CA ARG A 7 -9.91 6.21 0.17
C ARG A 7 -9.54 4.79 0.58
N LYS A 8 -10.51 3.99 1.02
CA LYS A 8 -10.29 2.59 1.41
C LYS A 8 -9.69 1.76 0.28
N THR A 9 -10.26 1.84 -0.92
CA THR A 9 -9.76 1.09 -2.08
C THR A 9 -8.33 1.50 -2.45
N LYS A 10 -7.98 2.79 -2.38
CA LYS A 10 -6.60 3.26 -2.60
C LYS A 10 -5.62 2.72 -1.56
N ILE A 11 -5.95 2.86 -0.28
CA ILE A 11 -5.11 2.35 0.83
C ILE A 11 -4.91 0.83 0.70
N GLN A 12 -5.94 0.09 0.31
CA GLN A 12 -5.85 -1.34 0.06
C GLN A 12 -4.93 -1.70 -1.11
N SER A 13 -5.11 -1.06 -2.27
CA SER A 13 -4.24 -1.28 -3.44
C SER A 13 -2.78 -0.93 -3.12
N ILE A 14 -2.55 0.21 -2.45
CA ILE A 14 -1.21 0.61 -1.98
C ILE A 14 -0.61 -0.46 -1.07
N ALA A 15 -1.35 -0.92 -0.05
CA ALA A 15 -0.91 -1.94 0.90
C ALA A 15 -0.63 -3.31 0.26
N GLN A 16 -1.25 -3.61 -0.88
CA GLN A 16 -1.10 -4.89 -1.57
C GLN A 16 0.08 -4.90 -2.55
N GLU A 17 0.36 -3.78 -3.21
CA GLU A 17 1.32 -3.71 -4.31
C GLU A 17 2.66 -3.11 -3.86
N VAL A 18 2.61 -1.95 -3.19
CA VAL A 18 3.80 -1.12 -2.89
C VAL A 18 4.78 -1.80 -1.93
N PRO A 19 4.36 -2.46 -0.82
CA PRO A 19 5.28 -3.08 0.12
C PRO A 19 6.18 -4.13 -0.51
N SER A 20 5.66 -4.89 -1.49
CA SER A 20 6.45 -5.91 -2.17
C SER A 20 7.58 -5.32 -3.02
N VAL A 21 7.33 -4.16 -3.64
CA VAL A 21 8.33 -3.42 -4.43
C VAL A 21 9.34 -2.75 -3.51
N LEU A 22 8.89 -2.15 -2.41
CA LEU A 22 9.75 -1.56 -1.39
C LEU A 22 10.72 -2.60 -0.81
N LEU A 23 10.19 -3.77 -0.41
CA LEU A 23 10.97 -4.88 0.11
C LEU A 23 12.00 -5.39 -0.91
N ARG A 24 11.62 -5.47 -2.19
CA ARG A 24 12.50 -5.92 -3.27
C ARG A 24 13.61 -4.91 -3.61
N LEU A 25 13.31 -3.61 -3.60
CA LEU A 25 14.25 -2.57 -4.01
C LEU A 25 15.17 -2.11 -2.88
N PHE A 26 14.65 -2.03 -1.65
CA PHE A 26 15.33 -1.40 -0.52
C PHE A 26 15.54 -2.33 0.68
N GLY A 27 14.99 -3.55 0.64
CA GLY A 27 15.10 -4.53 1.71
C GLY A 27 14.05 -4.34 2.81
N ASP A 28 14.17 -5.14 3.87
CA ASP A 28 13.27 -5.09 5.02
C ASP A 28 13.61 -3.88 5.91
N LYS A 29 12.65 -2.98 6.08
CA LYS A 29 12.76 -1.74 6.85
C LYS A 29 11.43 -1.45 7.54
N ASP A 30 11.50 -0.84 8.72
CA ASP A 30 10.32 -0.38 9.46
C ASP A 30 9.66 0.84 8.81
N THR A 31 10.45 1.72 8.18
CA THR A 31 9.96 2.89 7.45
C THR A 31 10.84 3.18 6.24
N TYR A 32 10.28 3.87 5.26
CA TYR A 32 10.93 4.26 4.01
C TYR A 32 10.92 5.77 3.83
N THR A 33 11.94 6.28 3.16
CA THR A 33 12.00 7.71 2.83
C THR A 33 11.03 8.03 1.70
N PRO A 34 10.54 9.28 1.60
CA PRO A 34 9.65 9.69 0.51
C PRO A 34 10.22 9.40 -0.90
N LYS A 35 11.55 9.48 -1.06
CA LYS A 35 12.23 9.16 -2.32
C LYS A 35 12.14 7.68 -2.67
N GLU A 36 12.30 6.79 -1.69
CA GLU A 36 12.16 5.34 -1.89
C GLU A 36 10.71 4.97 -2.23
N ILE A 37 9.75 5.62 -1.58
CA ILE A 37 8.32 5.45 -1.86
C ILE A 37 7.99 5.94 -3.27
N ASP A 38 8.53 7.07 -3.69
CA ASP A 38 8.38 7.58 -5.06
C ASP A 38 8.90 6.59 -6.10
N GLN A 39 10.07 6.01 -5.86
CA GLN A 39 10.65 5.01 -6.77
C GLN A 39 9.81 3.74 -6.83
N ALA A 40 9.27 3.26 -5.70
CA ALA A 40 8.39 2.10 -5.68
C ALA A 40 7.08 2.35 -6.44
N LEU A 41 6.47 3.52 -6.25
CA LEU A 41 5.25 3.92 -6.97
C LEU A 41 5.49 4.09 -8.47
N GLN A 42 6.61 4.69 -8.86
CA GLN A 42 7.00 4.82 -10.27
C GLN A 42 7.24 3.45 -10.93
N ALA A 43 7.85 2.50 -10.20
CA ALA A 43 8.04 1.14 -10.69
C ALA A 43 6.73 0.38 -10.95
N LEU A 44 5.65 0.76 -10.24
CA LEU A 44 4.28 0.26 -10.47
C LEU A 44 3.52 1.05 -11.56
N GLY A 45 4.14 2.08 -12.15
CA GLY A 45 3.54 2.89 -13.20
C GLY A 45 2.63 4.02 -12.70
N TYR A 46 2.65 4.34 -11.41
CA TYR A 46 1.89 5.47 -10.88
C TYR A 46 2.53 6.81 -11.24
N ASP A 47 1.72 7.73 -11.73
CA ASP A 47 2.15 9.08 -12.11
C ASP A 47 1.66 10.11 -11.08
N LYS A 48 2.62 10.78 -10.42
CA LYS A 48 2.38 11.79 -9.39
C LYS A 48 1.55 12.97 -9.90
N SER A 49 1.66 13.30 -11.19
CA SER A 49 0.88 14.39 -11.81
C SER A 49 -0.59 14.03 -12.00
N LYS A 50 -0.89 12.73 -12.11
CA LYS A 50 -2.25 12.23 -12.34
C LYS A 50 -2.97 11.83 -11.05
N ASP A 51 -2.24 11.26 -10.09
CA ASP A 51 -2.81 10.85 -8.81
C ASP A 51 -1.90 11.19 -7.63
N LEU A 52 -1.78 12.48 -7.34
CA LEU A 52 -1.04 13.00 -6.19
C LEU A 52 -1.54 12.39 -4.88
N SER A 53 -2.84 12.14 -4.75
CA SER A 53 -3.42 11.56 -3.54
C SER A 53 -2.90 10.15 -3.27
N HIS A 54 -2.61 9.37 -4.31
CA HIS A 54 -2.02 8.03 -4.16
C HIS A 54 -0.64 8.09 -3.51
N TYR A 55 0.19 9.07 -3.93
CA TYR A 55 1.49 9.34 -3.35
C TYR A 55 1.37 9.79 -1.90
N GLN A 56 0.44 10.71 -1.60
CA GLN A 56 0.18 11.18 -0.23
C GLN A 56 -0.19 10.03 0.71
N TYR A 57 -1.09 9.12 0.28
CA TYR A 57 -1.44 7.94 1.08
C TYR A 57 -0.25 7.01 1.29
N ALA A 58 0.55 6.75 0.25
CA ALA A 58 1.73 5.89 0.37
C ALA A 58 2.78 6.48 1.33
N TYR A 59 3.03 7.79 1.28
CA TYR A 59 3.87 8.46 2.29
C TYR A 59 3.28 8.31 3.69
N GLY A 60 1.97 8.48 3.83
CA GLY A 60 1.26 8.28 5.09
C GLY A 60 1.43 6.88 5.68
N MET A 61 1.51 5.87 4.82
CA MET A 61 1.56 4.48 5.22
C MET A 61 2.97 3.98 5.50
N PHE A 62 3.95 4.41 4.71
CA PHE A 62 5.30 3.83 4.71
C PHE A 62 6.40 4.76 5.18
N ALA A 63 6.14 6.07 5.25
CA ALA A 63 7.12 7.02 5.76
C ALA A 63 7.02 7.19 7.28
N ASN A 64 8.11 7.68 7.88
CA ASN A 64 8.09 8.05 9.29
C ASN A 64 7.33 9.36 9.53
N GLU A 65 6.94 9.59 10.79
CA GLU A 65 6.21 10.79 11.23
C GLU A 65 6.90 12.09 10.82
N SER A 66 8.23 12.17 10.94
CA SER A 66 8.98 13.37 10.55
C SER A 66 8.83 13.70 9.07
N SER A 67 8.89 12.69 8.19
CA SER A 67 8.70 12.86 6.74
C SER A 67 7.26 13.21 6.42
N TYR A 68 6.30 12.63 7.16
CA TYR A 68 4.88 12.93 7.02
C TYR A 68 4.57 14.40 7.29
N GLU A 69 5.13 14.95 8.37
CA GLU A 69 4.98 16.35 8.74
C GLU A 69 5.70 17.28 7.75
N GLN A 70 6.93 16.94 7.34
CA GLN A 70 7.69 17.72 6.36
C GLN A 70 7.00 17.84 5.00
N LEU A 71 6.23 16.82 4.62
CA LEU A 71 5.45 16.79 3.39
C LEU A 71 4.10 17.53 3.51
N GLY A 72 3.78 18.07 4.69
CA GLY A 72 2.52 18.79 4.94
C GLY A 72 1.29 17.87 4.89
N LEU A 73 1.47 16.56 5.10
CA LEU A 73 0.37 15.60 5.01
C LEU A 73 -0.63 15.74 6.16
N THR A 74 -0.24 16.39 7.25
CA THR A 74 -1.11 16.68 8.39
C THR A 74 -2.37 17.45 8.00
N ASP A 75 -2.28 18.35 7.03
CA ASP A 75 -3.42 19.15 6.58
C ASP A 75 -4.38 18.34 5.70
N GLU A 76 -3.85 17.39 4.92
CA GLU A 76 -4.60 16.60 3.94
C GLU A 76 -5.18 15.31 4.52
N LEU A 77 -4.40 14.64 5.36
CA LEU A 77 -4.67 13.31 5.90
C LEU A 77 -4.93 13.32 7.41
N GLY A 78 -4.71 14.45 8.08
CA GLY A 78 -4.83 14.59 9.53
C GLY A 78 -3.55 14.16 10.26
N ASN A 79 -3.60 14.15 11.60
CA ASN A 79 -2.47 13.74 12.43
C ASN A 79 -1.98 12.32 12.07
N TYR A 80 -0.66 12.13 12.02
CA TYR A 80 -0.03 10.84 11.66
C TYR A 80 -0.59 9.65 12.44
N GLY A 81 -0.70 9.77 13.77
CA GLY A 81 -1.26 8.71 14.61
C GLY A 81 -2.74 8.43 14.35
N HIS A 82 -3.53 9.47 14.04
CA HIS A 82 -4.93 9.28 13.64
C HIS A 82 -5.03 8.56 12.30
N PHE A 83 -4.24 8.98 11.31
CA PHE A 83 -4.18 8.36 10.00
C PHE A 83 -3.77 6.89 10.07
N GLN A 84 -2.73 6.56 10.84
CA GLN A 84 -2.28 5.18 11.06
C GLN A 84 -3.38 4.28 11.64
N ARG A 85 -4.16 4.77 12.61
CA ARG A 85 -5.33 4.04 13.14
C ARG A 85 -6.45 3.89 12.12
N GLU A 86 -6.68 4.90 11.28
CA GLU A 86 -7.64 4.78 10.18
C GLU A 86 -7.22 3.71 9.18
N VAL A 87 -5.93 3.65 8.81
CA VAL A 87 -5.40 2.60 7.95
C VAL A 87 -5.55 1.23 8.61
N GLY A 88 -5.22 1.12 9.90
CA GLY A 88 -5.55 0.00 10.80
C GLY A 88 -6.97 -0.53 10.61
N LYS A 89 -7.92 0.38 10.78
CA LYS A 89 -9.35 0.09 10.70
C LYS A 89 -9.78 -0.30 9.28
N MET A 90 -9.19 0.31 8.25
CA MET A 90 -9.56 0.04 6.87
C MET A 90 -9.00 -1.28 6.33
N LEU A 91 -7.80 -1.67 6.74
CA LEU A 91 -7.12 -2.89 6.27
C LEU A 91 -7.48 -4.12 7.09
N LEU A 92 -7.53 -3.98 8.42
CA LEU A 92 -7.63 -5.12 9.35
C LEU A 92 -8.86 -5.02 10.28
N ASN A 93 -9.66 -3.97 10.18
CA ASN A 93 -10.73 -3.64 11.13
C ASN A 93 -10.22 -3.52 12.59
N THR A 94 -8.94 -3.17 12.79
CA THR A 94 -8.33 -2.95 14.11
C THR A 94 -8.16 -1.46 14.41
N PRO A 95 -8.33 -1.01 15.67
CA PRO A 95 -8.03 0.37 16.04
C PRO A 95 -6.53 0.64 16.26
N GLU A 96 -5.69 -0.40 16.23
CA GLU A 96 -4.25 -0.30 16.43
C GLU A 96 -3.52 0.16 15.15
N PRO A 97 -2.41 0.90 15.29
CA PRO A 97 -1.53 1.19 14.16
C PRO A 97 -0.96 -0.10 13.57
N ILE A 98 -0.63 -0.06 12.28
CA ILE A 98 -0.13 -1.21 11.53
C ILE A 98 1.38 -1.11 11.38
N ASP A 99 2.09 -2.19 11.72
CA ASP A 99 3.52 -2.29 11.49
C ASP A 99 3.85 -2.65 10.03
N MET A 100 5.07 -2.31 9.60
CA MET A 100 5.53 -2.56 8.23
C MET A 100 5.47 -4.03 7.82
N HIS A 101 5.72 -4.93 8.78
CA HIS A 101 5.61 -6.38 8.61
C HIS A 101 4.20 -6.84 8.20
N ILE A 102 3.15 -6.18 8.71
CA ILE A 102 1.78 -6.52 8.36
C ILE A 102 1.47 -6.13 6.92
N TYR A 103 1.99 -5.00 6.45
CA TYR A 103 1.88 -4.62 5.04
C TYR A 103 2.59 -5.62 4.12
N PHE A 104 3.77 -6.13 4.50
CA PHE A 104 4.41 -7.20 3.74
C PHE A 104 3.58 -8.48 3.72
N GLU A 105 2.94 -8.83 4.83
CA GLU A 105 2.06 -9.99 4.90
C GLU A 105 0.83 -9.82 4.00
N ILE A 106 0.20 -8.64 4.00
CA ILE A 106 -0.92 -8.30 3.10
C ILE A 106 -0.49 -8.42 1.64
N ALA A 107 0.64 -7.83 1.27
CA ALA A 107 1.18 -7.91 -0.09
C ALA A 107 1.48 -9.35 -0.51
N ARG A 108 2.06 -10.15 0.39
CA ARG A 108 2.35 -11.57 0.17
C ARG A 108 1.08 -12.40 -0.04
N GLN A 109 0.05 -12.17 0.77
CA GLN A 109 -1.24 -12.85 0.62
C GLN A 109 -1.92 -12.48 -0.71
N HIS A 110 -1.85 -11.21 -1.10
CA HIS A 110 -2.37 -10.76 -2.39
C HIS A 110 -1.66 -11.42 -3.57
N GLN A 111 -0.33 -11.50 -3.54
CA GLN A 111 0.43 -12.22 -4.57
C GLN A 111 0.08 -13.71 -4.63
N LYS A 112 -0.07 -14.37 -3.47
CA LYS A 112 -0.52 -15.78 -3.40
C LYS A 112 -1.92 -15.97 -3.95
N ALA A 113 -2.85 -15.05 -3.67
CA ALA A 113 -4.21 -15.09 -4.20
C ALA A 113 -4.23 -14.87 -5.73
N GLY A 114 -3.41 -13.95 -6.25
CA GLY A 114 -3.25 -13.74 -7.69
C GLY A 114 -2.66 -14.95 -8.42
N LEU A 115 -1.68 -15.62 -7.80
CA LEU A 115 -1.11 -16.88 -8.29
C LEU A 115 -2.10 -18.06 -8.22
N SER A 116 -2.98 -18.07 -7.22
CA SER A 116 -4.01 -19.11 -7.07
C SER A 116 -5.09 -19.06 -8.16
N LEU A 117 -5.32 -17.89 -8.77
CA LEU A 117 -6.27 -17.73 -9.88
C LEU A 117 -5.69 -18.14 -11.25
N THR A 118 -4.38 -18.34 -11.35
CA THR A 118 -3.71 -18.73 -12.61
C THR A 118 -3.48 -20.24 -12.74
N HIS A 119 -3.88 -21.04 -11.75
CA HIS A 119 -3.71 -22.50 -11.74
C HIS A 119 -5.03 -23.26 -11.96
N GLN A 120 -5.98 -22.68 -12.70
CA GLN A 120 -7.23 -23.38 -13.06
C GLN A 120 -7.70 -23.06 -14.49
N GLU A 121 -6.81 -22.98 -15.47
CA GLU A 121 -7.18 -23.05 -16.89
C GLU A 121 -6.10 -23.72 -17.74
N VAL A 122 -5.65 -24.92 -17.36
CA VAL A 122 -5.18 -25.90 -18.35
C VAL A 122 -5.40 -27.31 -17.80
N SER A 123 -6.62 -27.85 -17.96
CA SER A 123 -6.74 -29.30 -18.18
C SER A 123 -7.06 -29.47 -19.65
N GLU A 124 -6.00 -29.85 -20.35
CA GLU A 124 -5.95 -30.20 -21.76
C GLU A 124 -7.13 -31.09 -22.14
N SER A 125 -7.77 -30.69 -23.24
CA SER A 125 -8.47 -31.60 -24.11
C SER A 125 -7.44 -32.51 -24.77
N ASP A 126 -7.51 -33.81 -24.46
CA ASP A 126 -7.07 -34.93 -25.30
C ASP A 126 -8.02 -36.07 -24.90
N GLY A 127 -8.96 -36.52 -25.72
CA GLY A 127 -8.77 -37.01 -27.08
C GLY A 127 -8.61 -38.53 -27.00
N VAL A 128 -9.71 -39.30 -27.09
CA VAL A 128 -10.12 -40.25 -28.15
C VAL A 128 -11.54 -40.74 -27.82
#